data_AF-A0A2W6DZQ3-F1
#
_entry.id   AF-A0A2W6DZQ3-F1
#
_cell.length_a   1.000
_cell.length_b   1.000
_cell.length_c   1.000
_cell.angle_alpha   90.00
_cell.angle_beta   90.00
_cell.angle_gamma   90.00
#
_symmetry.space_group_name_H-M   'P 1'
#
loop_
_entity.id
_entity.type
_entity.pdbx_description
1 polymer ?
#
loop_
_entity_poly.entity_id
_entity_poly.type
_entity_poly.pdbx_seq_one_letter_code
_entity_poly.pdbx_strand_id
1 'polypeptide(L)' 'MRGVLLSDLVRTSEAVSLTSGRRVKIDEIARLLRRAAPGEISVAVAFLSGELRQRQIGVG' A
#
# COMPACT_ATOMS: atom_id res chain seq x y z
N MET A 1 -15.77 12.44 1.12
CA MET A 1 -14.47 12.12 1.75
C MET A 1 -13.45 11.94 0.64
N ARG A 2 -12.24 12.51 0.74
CA ARG A 2 -11.17 12.25 -0.25
C ARG A 2 -10.54 10.89 0.09
N GLY A 3 -10.54 9.96 -0.88
CA GLY A 3 -9.92 8.64 -0.75
C GLY A 3 -8.40 8.69 -0.82
N VAL A 4 -7.76 7.52 -0.65
CA VAL A 4 -6.31 7.36 -0.84
C VAL A 4 -5.97 7.45 -2.32
N LEU A 5 -4.99 8.30 -2.68
CA LEU A 5 -4.52 8.41 -4.05
C LEU A 5 -3.43 7.37 -4.35
N LEU A 6 -3.25 7.02 -5.62
CA LEU A 6 -2.12 6.17 -6.04
C LEU A 6 -0.77 6.79 -5.66
N SER A 7 -0.65 8.11 -5.69
CA SER A 7 0.56 8.83 -5.25
C SER A 7 0.85 8.64 -3.76
N ASP A 8 -0.18 8.49 -2.92
CA ASP A 8 0.02 8.20 -1.50
C ASP A 8 0.59 6.78 -1.32
N LEU A 9 0.05 5.81 -2.05
CA LEU A 9 0.55 4.42 -2.05
C LEU A 9 2.01 4.33 -2.48
N VAL A 10 2.38 5.00 -3.57
CA VAL A 10 3.76 5.01 -4.08
C VAL A 10 4.71 5.61 -3.05
N ARG A 11 4.35 6.74 -2.43
CA ARG A 11 5.17 7.36 -1.36
C ARG A 11 5.35 6.45 -0.16
N THR A 12 4.28 5.77 0.28
CA THR A 12 4.37 4.80 1.37
C THR A 12 5.28 3.62 0.98
N SER A 13 5.17 3.11 -0.24
CA SER A 13 6.01 2.01 -0.75
C SER A 13 7.51 2.40 -0.80
N GLU A 14 7.81 3.61 -1.25
CA GLU A 14 9.18 4.15 -1.25
C GLU A 14 9.74 4.28 0.17
N ALA A 15 8.98 4.87 1.10
CA ALA A 15 9.38 5.00 2.50
C ALA A 15 9.64 3.64 3.18
N VAL A 16 8.79 2.64 2.90
CA VAL A 16 8.95 1.26 3.39
C VAL A 16 10.21 0.61 2.81
N SER A 17 10.51 0.86 1.54
CA SER A 17 11.68 0.31 0.84
C SER A 17 12.99 0.89 1.37
N LEU A 18 13.01 2.19 1.71
CA LEU A 18 14.20 2.89 2.22
C LEU A 18 14.49 2.61 3.70
N THR A 19 13.57 1.98 4.43
CA THR A 19 13.72 1.76 5.88
C THR A 19 14.16 0.33 6.22
N SER A 20 15.07 0.18 7.18
CA SER A 20 15.53 -1.13 7.69
C SER A 20 14.72 -1.65 8.89
N GLY A 21 14.05 -0.76 9.64
CA GLY A 21 13.30 -1.12 10.84
C GLY A 21 11.86 -1.57 10.57
N ARG A 22 11.51 -2.81 10.94
CA ARG A 22 10.15 -3.36 10.79
C ARG A 22 9.06 -2.48 11.42
N ARG A 23 9.33 -1.88 12.57
CA ARG A 23 8.36 -1.02 13.28
C ARG A 23 8.02 0.23 12.47
N VAL A 24 9.02 0.88 11.88
CA VAL A 24 8.81 2.07 11.04
C VAL A 24 7.99 1.72 9.79
N LYS A 25 8.24 0.55 9.18
CA LYS A 25 7.43 0.06 8.06
C LYS A 25 5.95 -0.10 8.45
N ILE A 26 5.69 -0.70 9.61
CA ILE A 26 4.33 -0.86 10.15
C ILE A 26 3.67 0.50 10.35
N ASP A 27 4.39 1.47 10.91
CA ASP A 27 3.84 2.80 11.18
C ASP A 27 3.45 3.54 9.89
N GLU A 28 4.28 3.46 8.83
CA GLU A 28 3.97 4.06 7.52
C GLU A 28 2.75 3.41 6.86
N ILE A 29 2.69 2.07 6.85
CA ILE A 29 1.55 1.33 6.29
C ILE A 29 0.28 1.67 7.07
N ALA A 30 0.34 1.64 8.41
CA ALA A 30 -0.82 1.93 9.25
C ALA A 30 -1.30 3.38 9.09
N ARG A 31 -0.39 4.34 8.88
CA ARG A 31 -0.74 5.74 8.60
C ARG A 31 -1.55 5.87 7.31
N LEU A 32 -1.15 5.16 6.25
CA LEU A 32 -1.91 5.15 5.00
C LEU A 32 -3.28 4.50 5.16
N LEU A 33 -3.34 3.30 5.77
CA LEU A 33 -4.59 2.54 5.91
C LEU A 33 -5.63 3.24 6.78
N ARG A 34 -5.22 4.03 7.78
CA ARG A 34 -6.15 4.87 8.57
C ARG A 34 -6.85 5.96 7.75
N ARG A 35 -6.27 6.36 6.61
CA ARG A 35 -6.86 7.36 5.70
C ARG A 35 -7.74 6.74 4.62
N ALA A 36 -7.57 5.44 4.36
CA ALA A 36 -8.32 4.71 3.34
C ALA A 36 -9.79 4.58 3.74
N ALA A 37 -10.70 4.78 2.78
CA ALA A 37 -12.09 4.41 2.99
C ALA A 37 -12.18 2.87 3.13
N PRO A 38 -13.21 2.32 3.81
CA PRO A 38 -13.33 0.87 4.01
C PRO A 38 -13.21 0.04 2.73
N GLY A 39 -13.81 0.51 1.62
CA GLY A 39 -13.72 -0.16 0.31
C GLY A 39 -12.35 -0.08 -0.36
N GLU A 40 -11.47 0.80 0.11
CA GLU A 40 -10.11 1.02 -0.42
C GLU A 40 -9.04 0.25 0.37
N ILE A 41 -9.37 -0.40 1.48
CA ILE A 41 -8.37 -1.07 2.32
C ILE A 41 -7.80 -2.29 1.61
N SER A 42 -8.65 -3.20 1.15
CA SER A 42 -8.21 -4.41 0.43
C SER A 42 -7.38 -4.02 -0.79
N VAL A 43 -7.93 -3.09 -1.59
CA VAL A 43 -7.26 -1.97 -2.30
C VAL A 43 -5.76 -1.71 -2.10
N ALA A 44 -5.47 -0.94 -1.05
CA ALA A 44 -4.14 -0.54 -0.66
C ALA A 44 -3.26 -1.74 -0.28
N VAL A 45 -3.81 -2.73 0.44
CA VAL A 45 -3.05 -3.89 0.92
C VAL A 45 -2.45 -4.68 -0.23
N ALA A 46 -3.22 -5.08 -1.26
CA ALA A 46 -2.64 -5.88 -2.35
C ALA A 46 -1.53 -5.13 -3.10
N PHE A 47 -1.69 -3.81 -3.32
CA PHE A 47 -0.64 -2.99 -3.94
C PHE A 47 0.64 -2.95 -3.10
N LEU A 48 0.52 -2.75 -1.78
CA LEU A 48 1.69 -2.70 -0.89
C LEU A 48 2.37 -4.06 -0.72
N SER A 49 1.63 -5.16 -0.85
CA SER A 49 2.17 -6.53 -0.82
C SER A 49 2.81 -6.96 -2.14
N GLY A 50 2.68 -6.17 -3.22
CA GLY A 50 3.06 -6.59 -4.57
C GLY A 50 2.17 -7.71 -5.13
N GLU A 51 0.99 -7.91 -4.54
CA GLU A 51 0.03 -8.92 -4.98
C GLU A 51 -0.85 -8.36 -6.11
N LEU A 52 -0.86 -9.06 -7.25
CA LEU A 52 -1.80 -8.76 -8.32
C LEU A 52 -3.21 -9.14 -7.86
N ARG A 53 -4.15 -8.20 -7.96
CA ARG A 53 -5.59 -8.49 -7.72
C ARG A 53 -6.17 -9.50 -8.69
N GLN A 54 -5.59 -9.55 -9.88
CA GLN A 54 -5.98 -10.45 -10.96
C GLN A 54 -4.93 -11.57 -11.00
N ARG A 55 -5.38 -12.84 -10.99
CA ARG A 55 -4.46 -13.98 -11.20
C ARG A 55 -3.63 -13.74 -12.48
N GLN A 56 -2.39 -14.24 -12.45
CA GLN A 56 -1.38 -14.16 -13.51
C GLN A 56 -1.99 -13.98 -14.91
N ILE A 57 -1.80 -12.80 -15.53
CA ILE A 57 -2.19 -12.54 -16.92
C ILE A 57 -1.08 -12.93 -17.91
N GLY A 58 -0.12 -13.75 -17.49
CA GLY A 58 0.97 -14.22 -18.37
C GLY A 58 1.83 -13.09 -18.94
N VAL A 59 2.31 -12.17 -18.09
CA VAL A 59 3.40 -11.25 -18.45
C VAL A 59 4.61 -11.58 -17.59
N GLY A 60 5.46 -12.43 -18.14
CA GLY A 60 6.72 -12.91 -17.59
C GLY A 60 7.46 -13.69 -18.66
#